data_AF-A0A3P7DCN1-F1
#
_entry.id   AF-A0A3P7DCN1-F1
#
_cell.length_a   1.000
_cell.length_b   1.000
_cell.length_c   1.000
_cell.angle_alpha   90.00
_cell.angle_beta   90.00
_cell.angle_gamma   90.00
#
_symmetry.space_group_name_H-M   'P 1'
#
loop_
_entity.id
_entity.type
_entity.pdbx_description
1 polymer ?
#
loop_
_entity_poly.entity_id
_entity_poly.type
_entity_poly.pdbx_seq_one_letter_code
_entity_poly.pdbx_strand_id
1 'polypeptide(L)'
;MFRDTEQGSVIETIRRKHITVDGDGKLQFSAVELHDGRPNLVYECAAGSPVLHGEYRSGDHVQLEVLPRIGEKTVAVHKLYTSPDEVTVKAGGRLRLLCIFGGK
;
A
#
# COMPACT_ATOMS: atom_id res chain seq x y z
N MET A 1 10.20 -2.32 2.61
CA MET A 1 10.90 -2.77 1.38
C MET A 1 10.52 -4.21 1.11
N PHE A 2 10.98 -4.80 0.01
CA PHE A 2 10.81 -6.22 -0.25
C PHE A 2 12.07 -6.83 -0.87
N ARG A 3 12.19 -8.15 -0.78
CA ARG A 3 13.22 -8.94 -1.45
C ARG A 3 12.57 -10.13 -2.13
N ASP A 4 13.03 -10.41 -3.34
CA ASP A 4 12.66 -11.61 -4.07
C ASP A 4 13.80 -12.62 -3.98
N THR A 5 13.61 -13.71 -3.22
CA THR A 5 14.68 -14.68 -2.95
C THR A 5 15.13 -15.44 -4.20
N GLU A 6 14.38 -15.41 -5.30
CA GLU A 6 14.72 -16.06 -6.57
C GLU A 6 15.49 -15.13 -7.53
N GLN A 7 15.17 -13.82 -7.55
CA GLN A 7 15.78 -12.86 -8.48
C GLN A 7 17.09 -12.23 -7.97
N GLY A 8 17.47 -12.55 -6.74
CA GLY A 8 18.67 -12.04 -6.08
C GLY A 8 18.29 -11.46 -4.72
N SER A 9 19.10 -11.74 -3.69
CA SER A 9 18.82 -11.33 -2.31
C SER A 9 18.98 -9.82 -2.05
N VAL A 10 18.77 -8.98 -3.05
CA VAL A 10 18.88 -7.53 -2.97
C VAL A 10 17.59 -6.94 -2.43
N ILE A 11 17.72 -5.99 -1.51
CA ILE A 11 16.58 -5.26 -0.95
C ILE A 11 16.10 -4.23 -1.96
N GLU A 12 14.82 -4.27 -2.30
CA GLU A 12 14.19 -3.39 -3.26
C GLU A 12 13.13 -2.48 -2.62
N THR A 13 13.03 -1.26 -3.14
CA THR A 13 11.93 -0.35 -2.80
C THR A 13 10.65 -0.83 -3.45
N ILE A 14 9.55 -0.82 -2.70
CA ILE A 14 8.24 -1.21 -3.21
C ILE A 14 7.79 -0.22 -4.29
N ARG A 15 7.50 -0.75 -5.48
CA ARG A 15 6.98 -0.01 -6.64
C ARG A 15 5.70 -0.65 -7.18
N ARG A 16 4.77 -1.01 -6.29
CA ARG A 16 3.47 -1.61 -6.65
C ARG A 16 2.36 -0.58 -6.42
N LYS A 17 1.42 -0.47 -7.37
CA LYS A 17 0.37 0.56 -7.34
C LYS A 17 -0.55 0.45 -6.12
N HIS A 18 -0.79 -0.78 -5.65
CA HIS A 18 -1.67 -1.08 -4.53
C HIS A 18 -0.96 -1.11 -3.18
N ILE A 19 0.34 -0.81 -3.11
CA ILE A 19 1.11 -0.79 -1.86
C ILE A 19 1.77 0.57 -1.69
N THR A 20 1.55 1.18 -0.54
CA THR A 20 2.15 2.47 -0.17
C THR A 20 2.86 2.36 1.17
N VAL A 21 3.75 3.30 1.45
CA VAL A 21 4.40 3.43 2.76
C VAL A 21 3.77 4.64 3.45
N ASP A 22 3.28 4.47 4.67
CA ASP A 22 2.73 5.58 5.45
C ASP A 22 3.83 6.44 6.11
N GLY A 23 3.42 7.50 6.81
CA GLY A 23 4.34 8.44 7.45
C GLY A 23 5.23 7.83 8.55
N ASP A 24 4.85 6.66 9.08
CA ASP A 24 5.60 5.93 10.10
C ASP A 24 6.47 4.80 9.49
N GLY A 25 6.48 4.66 8.17
CA GLY A 25 7.25 3.62 7.48
C GLY A 25 6.53 2.26 7.36
N LYS A 26 5.24 2.18 7.70
CA LYS A 26 4.48 0.92 7.60
C LYS A 26 3.92 0.73 6.19
N LEU A 27 3.84 -0.53 5.77
CA LEU A 27 3.26 -0.89 4.48
C LEU A 27 1.73 -0.92 4.56
N GLN A 28 1.09 -0.20 3.66
CA GLN A 28 -0.35 -0.11 3.52
C GLN A 28 -0.76 -0.68 2.17
N PHE A 29 -1.61 -1.72 2.19
CA PHE A 29 -2.15 -2.36 1.00
C PHE A 29 -3.56 -1.82 0.74
N SER A 30 -3.78 -1.17 -0.41
CA SER A 30 -5.12 -0.72 -0.81
C SER A 30 -6.03 -1.88 -1.21
N ALA A 31 -5.41 -2.95 -1.74
CA ALA A 31 -6.03 -4.23 -2.03
C ALA A 31 -4.93 -5.30 -1.97
N VAL A 32 -5.17 -6.45 -1.33
CA VAL A 32 -4.21 -7.56 -1.32
C VAL A 32 -4.47 -8.45 -2.52
N GLU A 33 -3.44 -8.70 -3.31
CA GLU A 33 -3.50 -9.57 -4.47
C GLU A 33 -2.80 -10.92 -4.18
N LEU A 34 -3.20 -11.99 -4.87
CA LEU A 34 -2.57 -13.32 -4.70
C LEU A 34 -1.04 -13.27 -4.89
N HIS A 35 -0.57 -12.40 -5.78
CA HIS A 35 0.85 -12.25 -6.08
C HIS A 35 1.65 -11.54 -4.96
N ASP A 36 0.98 -10.95 -3.97
CA ASP A 36 1.62 -10.37 -2.79
C ASP A 36 2.06 -11.43 -1.77
N GLY A 37 1.56 -12.66 -1.88
CA GLY A 37 1.89 -13.80 -1.03
C GLY A 37 2.74 -14.88 -1.70
N ARG A 38 3.52 -14.52 -2.73
CA ARG A 38 4.41 -15.47 -3.41
C ARG A 38 5.46 -16.01 -2.41
N PRO A 39 5.82 -17.29 -2.51
CA PRO A 39 6.68 -17.94 -1.51
C PRO A 39 8.11 -17.37 -1.45
N ASN A 40 8.56 -16.74 -2.54
CA ASN A 40 9.86 -16.10 -2.67
C ASN A 40 9.85 -14.61 -2.30
N LEU A 41 8.70 -14.04 -1.91
CA LEU A 41 8.56 -12.62 -1.62
C LEU A 41 8.61 -12.38 -0.10
N VAL A 42 9.65 -11.67 0.35
CA VAL A 42 9.83 -11.30 1.75
C VAL A 42 9.71 -9.79 1.88
N TYR A 43 8.81 -9.31 2.74
CA TYR A 43 8.72 -7.90 3.10
C TYR A 43 9.64 -7.63 4.29
N GLU A 44 10.41 -6.56 4.21
CA GLU A 44 11.38 -6.24 5.25
C GLU A 44 11.39 -4.75 5.58
N CYS A 45 11.52 -4.46 6.87
CA CYS A 45 11.91 -3.14 7.33
C CYS A 45 13.40 -3.00 7.09
N ALA A 46 13.82 -1.95 6.38
CA ALA A 46 15.22 -1.72 6.10
C ALA A 46 15.55 -0.23 6.21
N ALA A 47 16.72 0.06 6.77
CA ALA A 47 17.26 1.42 6.86
C ALA A 47 18.55 1.49 6.04
N GLY A 48 18.64 2.51 5.18
CA GLY A 48 19.87 2.87 4.51
C GLY A 48 20.60 3.96 5.29
N SER A 49 21.93 3.89 5.36
CA SER A 49 22.77 4.98 5.87
C SER A 49 23.47 5.67 4.71
N PRO A 50 23.39 7.01 4.58
CA PRO A 50 24.13 7.74 3.55
C PRO A 50 25.65 7.54 3.61
N VAL A 51 26.17 7.14 4.78
CA VAL A 51 27.60 6.91 5.05
C VAL A 51 28.02 5.49 4.67
N LEU A 52 27.10 4.52 4.72
CA LEU A 52 27.35 3.14 4.30
C LEU A 52 26.91 3.01 2.85
N HIS A 53 27.84 3.24 1.91
CA HIS A 53 27.64 3.28 0.45
C HIS A 53 26.69 2.19 -0.10
N GLY A 54 25.38 2.47 -0.09
CA GLY A 54 24.36 1.60 -0.69
C GLY A 54 24.01 0.33 0.11
N GLU A 55 24.49 0.18 1.34
CA GLU A 55 24.13 -0.98 2.17
C GLU A 55 22.85 -0.71 2.96
N TYR A 56 21.84 -1.54 2.71
CA TYR A 56 20.65 -1.58 3.56
C TYR A 56 20.89 -2.52 4.75
N ARG A 57 20.51 -2.05 5.94
CA ARG A 57 20.41 -2.90 7.13
C ARG A 57 18.95 -3.32 7.28
N SER A 58 18.69 -4.61 7.07
CA SER A 58 17.35 -5.18 7.28
C SER A 58 17.13 -5.51 8.75
N GLY A 59 15.89 -5.30 9.20
CA GLY A 59 15.38 -5.70 10.50
C GLY A 59 14.36 -6.82 10.34
N ASP A 60 13.14 -6.60 10.81
CA ASP A 60 12.07 -7.60 10.77
C ASP A 60 11.71 -8.03 9.35
N HIS A 61 11.52 -9.34 9.18
CA HIS A 61 11.12 -9.97 7.93
C HIS A 61 9.71 -10.57 8.07
N VAL A 62 8.86 -10.35 7.09
CA VAL A 62 7.48 -10.81 7.05
C VAL A 62 7.19 -11.43 5.69
N GLN A 63 6.73 -12.67 5.69
CA GLN A 63 6.21 -13.34 4.51
C GLN A 63 4.68 -13.42 4.63
N LEU A 64 3.98 -13.03 3.58
CA LEU A 64 2.52 -13.04 3.56
C LEU A 64 2.00 -14.38 3.04
N GLU A 65 1.06 -14.97 3.76
CA GLU A 65 0.20 -16.03 3.23
C GLU A 65 -1.10 -15.39 2.72
N VAL A 66 -1.27 -15.34 1.40
CA VAL A 66 -2.47 -14.77 0.78
C VAL A 66 -3.40 -15.90 0.35
N LEU A 67 -4.48 -16.08 1.09
CA LEU A 67 -5.51 -17.06 0.78
C LEU A 67 -6.49 -16.49 -0.26
N PRO A 68 -6.90 -17.28 -1.27
CA PRO A 68 -7.91 -16.85 -2.22
C PRO A 68 -9.23 -16.61 -1.49
N ARG A 69 -9.90 -15.52 -1.85
CA ARG A 69 -11.20 -15.18 -1.28
C ARG A 69 -12.27 -16.07 -1.89
N ILE A 70 -12.65 -17.13 -1.18
CA ILE A 70 -13.75 -18.02 -1.57
C ILE A 70 -15.06 -17.44 -1.02
N GLY A 71 -15.89 -16.85 -1.89
CA GLY A 71 -17.26 -16.47 -1.55
C GLY A 71 -17.48 -14.98 -1.25
N GLU A 72 -18.13 -14.33 -2.22
CA GLU A 72 -19.14 -13.26 -2.16
C GLU A 72 -19.06 -12.54 -3.51
N LYS A 73 -20.20 -12.31 -4.18
CA LYS A 73 -20.21 -11.51 -5.41
C LYS A 73 -19.70 -10.12 -5.06
N THR A 74 -18.49 -9.80 -5.48
CA THR A 74 -17.93 -8.45 -5.36
C THR A 74 -18.84 -7.50 -6.11
N VAL A 75 -19.35 -6.49 -5.41
CA VAL A 75 -20.12 -5.43 -6.05
C VAL A 75 -19.11 -4.37 -6.44
N ALA A 76 -19.01 -4.10 -7.74
CA ALA A 76 -18.08 -3.11 -8.27
C ALA A 76 -18.19 -1.79 -7.48
N VAL A 77 -17.03 -1.22 -7.15
CA VAL A 77 -16.97 0.07 -6.46
C VAL A 77 -17.68 1.10 -7.32
N HIS A 78 -18.68 1.75 -6.74
CA HIS A 78 -19.47 2.78 -7.41
C HIS A 78 -19.61 3.99 -6.50
N LYS A 79 -19.72 5.15 -7.14
CA LYS A 79 -19.88 6.43 -6.46
C LYS A 79 -21.26 6.50 -5.82
N LEU A 80 -21.30 6.65 -4.49
CA LEU A 80 -22.55 6.92 -3.77
C LEU A 80 -22.76 8.43 -3.66
N TYR A 81 -21.72 9.16 -3.25
CA TYR A 81 -21.79 10.61 -3.11
C TYR A 81 -20.39 11.24 -3.19
N THR A 82 -20.27 12.34 -3.90
CA THR A 82 -19.09 13.21 -3.83
C THR A 82 -19.54 14.66 -3.71
N SER A 83 -18.77 15.48 -3.01
CA SER A 83 -18.94 16.93 -3.10
C SER A 83 -18.86 17.41 -4.56
N PRO A 84 -19.50 18.54 -4.91
CA PRO A 84 -19.40 19.14 -6.24
C PRO A 84 -17.95 19.51 -6.60
N ASP A 85 -17.66 19.56 -7.90
CA ASP A 85 -16.31 19.86 -8.42
C ASP A 85 -15.89 21.31 -8.11
N GLU A 86 -16.86 22.23 -8.05
CA GLU A 86 -16.65 23.62 -7.68
C GLU A 86 -17.47 23.98 -6.45
N VAL A 87 -16.78 24.42 -5.39
CA VAL A 87 -17.41 24.86 -4.15
C VAL A 87 -16.86 26.24 -3.79
N THR A 88 -17.72 27.26 -3.77
CA THR A 88 -17.33 28.59 -3.33
C THR A 88 -17.45 28.69 -1.80
N VAL A 89 -16.36 29.03 -1.12
CA VAL A 89 -16.32 29.19 0.34
C VAL A 89 -15.65 30.52 0.69
N LYS A 90 -16.17 31.22 1.70
CA LYS A 90 -15.57 32.45 2.21
C LYS A 90 -14.34 32.15 3.07
N ALA A 91 -13.34 33.03 3.03
CA ALA A 91 -12.16 32.95 3.91
C ALA A 91 -12.59 32.94 5.39
N GLY A 92 -12.03 32.01 6.17
CA GLY A 92 -12.41 31.77 7.57
C GLY A 92 -13.65 30.88 7.75
N GLY A 93 -14.34 30.51 6.66
CA GLY A 93 -15.44 29.54 6.68
C GLY A 93 -14.96 28.10 6.85
N ARG A 94 -15.84 27.24 7.38
CA ARG A 94 -15.56 25.82 7.55
C ARG A 94 -16.04 25.05 6.32
N LEU A 95 -15.11 24.44 5.58
CA LEU A 95 -15.40 23.57 4.44
C LEU A 95 -15.38 22.09 4.87
N ARG A 96 -16.36 21.32 4.40
CA ARG A 96 -16.39 19.85 4.52
C ARG A 96 -16.58 19.25 3.13
N LEU A 97 -15.56 18.55 2.65
CA LEU A 97 -15.61 17.75 1.43
C LEU A 97 -15.84 16.28 1.78
N LEU A 98 -16.62 15.60 0.96
CA LEU A 98 -17.09 14.24 1.18
C LEU A 98 -16.87 13.42 -0.10
N CYS A 99 -16.47 12.17 0.10
CA CYS A 99 -16.24 11.21 -0.98
C CYS A 99 -16.63 9.82 -0.48
N ILE A 100 -17.82 9.36 -0.85
CA ILE A 100 -18.45 8.14 -0.37
C ILE A 100 -18.62 7.20 -1.57
N PHE A 101 -18.02 6.03 -1.47
CA PHE A 101 -18.17 4.94 -2.42
C PHE A 101 -18.77 3.72 -1.74
N GLY A 102 -19.54 2.94 -2.49
CA GLY A 102 -20.13 1.67 -2.07
C GLY A 102 -19.62 0.54 -2.95
N GLY A 103 -19.68 -0.69 -2.44
CA GLY A 103 -19.12 -1.88 -3.10
C GLY A 103 -18.01 -2.53 -2.28
N LYS A 104 -17.62 -3.74 -2.66
CA LYS A 104 -16.60 -4.58 -1.98
C LYS A 104 -15.98 -5.56 -2.94
#